data_AF-A0A0V8LX65-F1
#
_entry.id   AF-A0A0V8LX65-F1
#
_cell.length_a   1.000
_cell.length_b   1.000
_cell.length_c   1.000
_cell.angle_alpha   90.00
_cell.angle_beta   90.00
_cell.angle_gamma   90.00
#
_symmetry.space_group_name_H-M   'P 1'
#
loop_
_entity.id
_entity.type
_entity.pdbx_description
1 polymer ?
#
loop_
_entity_poly.entity_id
_entity_poly.type
_entity_poly.pdbx_seq_one_letter_code
_entity_poly.pdbx_strand_id
1 'polypeptide(L)' 'MTHSNSAKNSTACPYCDIATEAEARMPFCKACKLSLFYCPACGGLVGRGEAFCPHCQAEMTGQKEK' A
#
# COMPACT_ATOMS: atom_id res chain seq x y z
N MET A 1 14.50 28.39 -2.26
CA MET A 1 13.29 27.66 -2.70
C MET A 1 13.60 26.16 -2.69
N THR A 2 13.03 25.45 -1.72
CA THR A 2 12.62 24.02 -1.75
C THR A 2 13.38 23.04 -2.64
N HIS A 3 14.37 22.36 -2.07
CA HIS A 3 14.72 21.01 -2.52
C HIS A 3 13.86 19.99 -1.74
N SER A 4 12.58 19.94 -2.09
CA SER A 4 11.67 18.85 -1.75
C SER A 4 12.04 17.63 -2.59
N ASN A 5 13.17 16.99 -2.29
CA ASN A 5 13.51 15.70 -2.89
C ASN A 5 13.10 14.60 -1.92
N SER A 6 11.78 14.42 -1.79
CA SER A 6 11.13 13.32 -1.09
C SER A 6 11.30 12.04 -1.91
N ALA A 7 12.53 11.57 -2.02
CA ALA A 7 12.86 10.34 -2.71
C ALA A 7 12.59 9.14 -1.79
N LYS A 8 11.47 8.46 -2.07
CA LYS A 8 11.35 6.99 -2.11
C LYS A 8 11.44 6.21 -0.79
N ASN A 9 10.55 6.48 0.17
CA ASN A 9 10.12 5.43 1.10
C ASN A 9 8.59 5.41 1.13
N SER A 10 8.04 4.66 0.18
CA SER A 10 6.62 4.41 -0.04
C SER A 10 6.03 3.62 1.14
N THR A 11 5.86 4.28 2.28
CA THR A 11 5.18 3.68 3.44
C THR A 11 4.02 4.49 3.96
N ALA A 12 3.53 5.45 3.18
CA ALA A 12 2.23 6.05 3.39
C ALA A 12 1.13 5.14 2.84
N CYS A 13 0.01 5.08 3.55
CA CYS A 13 -1.18 4.37 3.11
C CYS A 13 -1.77 5.05 1.86
N PRO A 14 -2.04 4.34 0.74
CA PRO A 14 -2.57 4.94 -0.47
C PRO A 14 -4.02 5.44 -0.33
N TYR A 15 -4.71 5.11 0.77
CA TYR A 15 -6.10 5.49 1.02
C TYR A 15 -6.25 6.75 1.87
N CYS A 16 -5.28 7.03 2.74
CA CYS A 16 -5.39 8.12 3.71
C CYS A 16 -4.09 8.90 3.89
N ASP A 17 -3.05 8.59 3.13
CA ASP A 17 -1.71 9.21 3.16
C ASP A 17 -1.02 9.22 4.53
N ILE A 18 -1.52 8.40 5.47
CA ILE A 18 -0.95 8.27 6.82
C ILE A 18 0.21 7.27 6.79
N ALA A 19 1.27 7.60 7.52
CA ALA A 19 2.41 6.72 7.72
C ALA A 19 1.96 5.36 8.27
N THR A 20 2.37 4.29 7.60
CA THR A 20 2.18 2.92 8.05
C THR A 20 3.46 2.37 8.65
N GLU A 21 3.34 1.33 9.47
CA GLU A 21 4.48 0.70 10.13
C GLU A 21 5.32 -0.06 9.09
N ALA A 22 6.30 0.64 8.50
CA ALA A 22 7.13 0.17 7.38
C ALA A 22 8.02 -1.03 7.71
N GLU A 23 8.42 -1.13 8.97
CA GLU A 23 9.44 -2.07 9.43
C GLU A 23 8.86 -3.48 9.68
N ALA A 24 7.55 -3.66 9.52
CA ALA A 24 6.91 -4.96 9.62
C ALA A 24 6.90 -5.65 8.25
N ARG A 25 7.13 -6.98 8.24
CA ARG A 25 6.87 -7.85 7.06
C ARG A 25 5.47 -7.67 6.45
N MET A 26 4.55 -7.08 7.21
CA MET A 26 3.15 -6.85 6.85
C MET A 26 2.78 -5.41 7.29
N PRO A 27 2.87 -4.40 6.39
CA PRO A 27 2.51 -3.04 6.73
C PRO A 27 1.02 -2.94 7.06
N PHE A 28 0.67 -2.23 8.13
CA PHE A 28 -0.70 -2.07 8.58
C PHE A 28 -1.02 -0.59 8.79
N CYS A 29 -2.15 -0.14 8.24
CA CYS A 29 -2.64 1.21 8.46
C CYS A 29 -3.57 1.21 9.67
N LYS A 30 -3.16 1.84 10.79
CA LYS A 30 -3.99 1.97 12.00
C LYS A 30 -5.23 2.84 11.80
N ALA A 31 -5.16 3.83 10.92
CA ALA A 31 -6.27 4.75 10.66
C ALA A 31 -7.39 4.08 9.86
N CYS A 32 -7.05 3.45 8.73
CA CYS A 32 -8.00 2.70 7.92
C CYS A 32 -8.29 1.29 8.48
N LYS A 33 -7.49 0.84 9.45
CA LYS A 33 -7.53 -0.51 10.04
C LYS A 33 -7.42 -1.63 9.01
N LEU A 34 -6.64 -1.41 7.96
CA LEU A 34 -6.43 -2.36 6.88
C LEU A 34 -4.97 -2.80 6.79
N SER A 35 -4.79 -4.07 6.44
CA SER A 35 -3.48 -4.68 6.25
C SER A 35 -3.02 -4.43 4.83
N LEU A 36 -1.95 -3.65 4.66
CA LEU A 36 -1.35 -3.39 3.37
C LEU A 36 -0.35 -4.50 2.98
N PHE A 37 -0.05 -4.58 1.70
CA PHE A 37 1.02 -5.41 1.15
C PHE A 37 1.57 -4.77 -0.12
N TYR A 38 2.76 -5.19 -0.54
CA TYR A 38 3.37 -4.69 -1.76
C TYR A 38 2.82 -5.42 -2.99
N CYS A 39 2.35 -4.65 -3.96
CA CYS A 39 1.90 -5.16 -5.25
C CYS A 39 3.08 -5.85 -5.96
N PRO A 40 2.96 -7.12 -6.37
CA PRO A 40 4.04 -7.82 -7.07
C PRO A 40 4.28 -7.27 -8.48
N ALA A 41 3.31 -6.56 -9.07
CA ALA A 41 3.43 -6.01 -10.42
C ALA A 41 4.20 -4.68 -10.45
N CYS A 42 3.92 -3.76 -9.51
CA CYS A 42 4.50 -2.40 -9.53
C CYS A 42 5.28 -2.02 -8.26
N GLY A 43 5.19 -2.81 -7.20
CA GLY A 43 5.80 -2.51 -5.89
C GLY A 43 5.06 -1.45 -5.06
N GLY A 44 3.86 -1.03 -5.46
CA GLY A 44 3.03 -0.08 -4.69
C GLY A 44 2.33 -0.76 -3.50
N LEU A 45 1.95 0.01 -2.48
CA LEU A 45 1.16 -0.52 -1.35
C LEU A 45 -0.29 -0.73 -1.77
N VAL A 46 -0.89 -1.85 -1.38
CA VAL A 46 -2.28 -2.20 -1.68
C VAL A 46 -2.93 -2.81 -0.45
N GLY A 47 -4.21 -2.50 -0.21
CA GLY A 47 -4.98 -3.11 0.87
C GLY A 47 -5.28 -4.59 0.62
N ARG A 48 -5.11 -5.45 1.62
CA ARG A 48 -5.70 -6.80 1.62
C ARG A 48 -7.22 -6.68 1.58
N GLY A 49 -7.82 -7.25 0.54
CA GLY A 49 -9.25 -7.16 0.27
C GLY A 49 -9.56 -6.41 -1.03
N GLU A 50 -8.60 -5.70 -1.59
CA GLU A 50 -8.78 -5.03 -2.87
C GLU A 50 -8.68 -6.02 -4.02
N ALA A 51 -9.58 -5.91 -5.00
CA ALA A 51 -9.52 -6.72 -6.21
C ALA A 51 -8.45 -6.21 -7.20
N PHE A 52 -8.09 -4.92 -7.14
CA PHE A 52 -7.17 -4.29 -8.07
C PHE A 52 -6.21 -3.33 -7.35
N CYS A 53 -4.97 -3.26 -7.84
CA CYS A 53 -4.00 -2.29 -7.36
C CYS A 53 -4.40 -0.86 -7.76
N PRO A 54 -4.52 0.10 -6.83
CA PRO A 54 -4.83 1.49 -7.17
C PRO A 54 -3.70 2.20 -7.91
N HIS A 55 -2.47 1.65 -7.89
CA HIS A 55 -1.32 2.25 -8.55
C HIS A 55 -1.14 1.82 -10.01
N CYS A 56 -1.37 0.53 -10.31
CA CYS A 56 -1.10 -0.04 -11.63
C CYS A 56 -2.28 -0.79 -12.24
N GLN A 57 -3.41 -0.86 -11.54
CA GLN A 57 -4.60 -1.61 -11.95
C GLN A 57 -4.37 -3.12 -12.13
N ALA A 58 -3.29 -3.69 -11.57
CA ALA A 58 -3.08 -5.13 -11.58
C ALA A 58 -4.14 -5.84 -10.72
N GLU A 59 -4.66 -6.96 -11.22
CA GLU A 59 -5.60 -7.79 -10.46
C GLU A 59 -4.91 -8.46 -9.29
N MET A 60 -5.40 -8.18 -8.08
CA MET A 60 -4.94 -8.80 -6.86
C MET A 60 -5.79 -10.07 -6.69
N THR A 61 -5.33 -11.18 -7.28
CA THR A 61 -6.03 -12.49 -7.30
C THR A 61 -6.11 -13.19 -5.93
N GLY A 62 -6.05 -12.42 -4.84
CA GLY A 62 -5.68 -12.86 -3.51
C GLY A 62 -6.74 -13.67 -2.77
N GLN A 63 -8.01 -13.27 -2.72
CA GLN A 63 -9.02 -14.00 -1.92
C GLN A 63 -10.42 -13.87 -2.51
N LYS A 64 -10.79 -14.80 -3.39
CA LYS A 64 -12.20 -15.18 -3.56
C LYS A 64 -12.59 -15.98 -2.32
N GLU A 65 -13.21 -15.33 -1.35
CA GLU A 65 -13.99 -16.04 -0.34
C GLU A 65 -15.18 -16.67 -1.09
N LYS A 66 -15.16 -18.01 -1.21
CA LYS A 66 -16.25 -18.80 -1.77
C LYS A 66 -17.37 -18.99 -0.74
#